data_AF-A0A969LB99-F1
#
_entry.id   AF-A0A969LB99-F1
#
_cell.length_a   1.000
_cell.length_b   1.000
_cell.length_c   1.000
_cell.angle_alpha   90.00
_cell.angle_beta   90.00
_cell.angle_gamma   90.00
#
_symmetry.space_group_name_H-M   'P 1'
#
loop_
_entity.id
_entity.type
_entity.pdbx_description
1 polymer ?
#
loop_
_entity_poly.entity_id
_entity_poly.type
_entity_poly.pdbx_seq_one_letter_code
_entity_poly.pdbx_strand_id
1 'polypeptide(L)' 'DHTAARNFDLFLIDADGKNVEQVTDSPEFDGFPMFSPDGRHLVFASNRYGKQRGDTNVFVAEWID' A
#
# COMPACT_ATOMS: atom_id res chain seq x y z
N ASP A 1 -9.12 1.93 -13.49
CA ASP A 1 -8.69 3.20 -14.10
C ASP A 1 -8.16 4.09 -12.97
N HIS A 2 -6.83 4.27 -12.90
CA HIS A 2 -6.12 4.93 -11.78
C HIS A 2 -6.15 6.47 -11.87
N THR A 3 -7.11 7.04 -12.61
CA THR A 3 -7.17 8.46 -13.00
C THR A 3 -7.74 9.39 -11.92
N ALA A 4 -8.10 8.87 -10.75
CA ALA A 4 -8.52 9.71 -9.63
C ALA A 4 -7.34 10.55 -9.14
N ALA A 5 -7.52 11.87 -8.99
CA ALA A 5 -6.50 12.83 -8.53
C ALA A 5 -5.89 12.56 -7.13
N ARG A 6 -6.30 11.47 -6.46
CA ARG A 6 -5.84 11.02 -5.15
C ARG A 6 -5.55 9.52 -5.11
N ASN A 7 -5.28 8.90 -6.26
CA ASN A 7 -4.83 7.51 -6.27
C ASN A 7 -3.34 7.43 -5.96
N PHE A 8 -2.99 6.58 -5.01
CA PHE A 8 -1.61 6.30 -4.59
C PHE A 8 -1.52 4.81 -4.38
N ASP A 9 -0.50 4.20 -4.99
CA ASP A 9 -0.19 2.79 -4.87
C ASP A 9 1.19 2.65 -4.18
N LEU A 10 1.40 1.53 -3.49
CA LEU A 10 2.66 1.23 -2.84
C LEU A 10 3.61 0.53 -3.80
N PHE A 11 4.88 0.93 -3.77
CA PHE A 11 5.96 0.32 -4.55
C PHE A 11 7.13 -0.06 -3.64
N LEU A 12 7.78 -1.17 -3.96
CA LEU A 12 9.03 -1.61 -3.37
C LEU A 12 10.16 -1.40 -4.40
N ILE A 13 11.34 -1.03 -3.91
CA ILE A 13 12.52 -0.77 -4.73
C ILE A 13 13.76 -1.10 -3.91
N ASP A 14 14.80 -1.62 -4.57
CA ASP A 14 16.10 -1.81 -3.93
C ASP A 14 16.73 -0.46 -3.56
N ALA A 15 17.63 -0.50 -2.56
CA ALA A 15 18.35 0.70 -2.13
C ALA A 15 19.24 1.32 -3.23
N ASP A 16 19.59 0.54 -4.27
CA ASP A 16 20.34 1.01 -5.43
C ASP A 16 19.44 1.58 -6.55
N GLY A 17 18.11 1.59 -6.34
CA GLY A 17 17.13 2.12 -7.28
C GLY A 17 16.68 1.12 -8.37
N LYS A 18 17.04 -0.16 -8.26
CA LYS A 18 16.59 -1.21 -9.19
C LYS A 18 15.41 -2.00 -8.63
N ASN A 19 14.89 -2.93 -9.45
CA ASN A 19 13.85 -3.89 -9.08
C ASN A 19 12.60 -3.21 -8.50
N VAL A 20 12.06 -2.24 -9.25
CA VAL A 20 10.79 -1.60 -8.89
C VAL A 20 9.66 -2.61 -9.02
N GLU A 21 8.94 -2.86 -7.93
CA GLU A 21 7.78 -3.74 -7.86
C GLU A 21 6.56 -2.98 -7.33
N GLN A 22 5.41 -3.17 -7.97
CA GLN A 22 4.13 -2.63 -7.49
C GLN A 22 3.53 -3.59 -6.46
N VAL A 23 3.34 -3.11 -5.24
CA VAL A 23 2.86 -3.91 -4.09
C VAL A 23 1.34 -3.86 -3.96
N THR A 24 0.73 -2.71 -4.30
CA THR A 24 -0.72 -2.56 -4.30
C THR A 24 -1.22 -2.01 -5.63
N ASP A 25 -2.43 -2.40 -5.99
CA ASP A 25 -3.08 -2.00 -7.25
C ASP A 25 -4.56 -1.72 -6.99
N SER A 26 -4.83 -0.70 -6.18
CA SER A 26 -6.19 -0.30 -5.84
C SER A 26 -6.61 0.94 -6.61
N PRO A 27 -7.90 1.12 -6.94
CA PRO A 27 -8.37 2.40 -7.47
C PRO A 27 -8.45 3.50 -6.39
N GLU A 28 -8.29 3.16 -5.12
CA GLU A 28 -8.28 4.08 -3.99
C GLU A 28 -6.87 4.30 -3.41
N PHE A 29 -6.73 5.33 -2.57
CA PHE A 29 -5.50 5.64 -1.85
C PHE A 29 -4.99 4.45 -1.02
N ASP A 30 -3.71 4.11 -1.21
CA ASP A 30 -2.88 3.30 -0.33
C ASP A 30 -1.65 4.11 0.13
N GLY A 31 -1.26 4.00 1.41
CA GLY A 31 -0.16 4.79 1.94
C GLY A 31 0.31 4.39 3.33
N PHE A 32 1.37 5.07 3.78
CA PHE A 32 1.97 4.93 5.11
C PHE A 32 2.39 3.48 5.47
N PRO A 33 3.18 2.80 4.62
CA PRO A 33 3.59 1.42 4.88
C PRO A 33 4.61 1.32 6.02
N MET A 34 4.57 0.20 6.74
CA MET A 34 5.61 -0.20 7.69
C MET A 34 5.71 -1.73 7.75
N PHE A 35 6.93 -2.26 7.64
CA PHE A 35 7.19 -3.68 7.92
C PHE A 35 7.25 -3.94 9.43
N SER A 36 6.76 -5.10 9.86
CA SER A 36 7.02 -5.61 11.20
C SER A 36 8.54 -5.81 11.42
N PRO A 37 9.04 -5.77 12.66
CA PRO A 37 10.48 -5.93 12.93
C PRO A 37 11.07 -7.25 12.43
N ASP A 38 10.24 -8.29 12.32
CA ASP A 38 10.61 -9.61 11.80
C ASP A 38 10.41 -9.76 10.28
N GLY A 39 9.96 -8.69 9.60
CA GLY A 39 9.73 -8.66 8.14
C GLY A 39 8.53 -9.46 7.65
N ARG A 40 7.80 -10.17 8.52
CA ARG A 40 6.73 -11.09 8.11
C ARG A 40 5.42 -10.41 7.77
N HIS A 41 5.23 -9.16 8.16
CA HIS A 41 4.00 -8.44 7.92
C HIS A 41 4.25 -7.03 7.41
N LEU A 42 3.37 -6.56 6.54
CA LEU A 42 3.27 -5.18 6.11
C LEU A 42 1.96 -4.59 6.65
N VAL A 43 2.05 -3.51 7.42
CA VAL A 43 0.90 -2.68 7.75
C VAL A 43 0.87 -1.49 6.80
N PHE A 44 -0.32 -1.12 6.32
CA PHE A 44 -0.53 0.09 5.53
C PHE A 44 -1.95 0.63 5.72
N ALA A 45 -2.15 1.90 5.37
CA ALA A 45 -3.44 2.55 5.39
C ALA A 45 -4.05 2.57 3.98
N SER A 46 -5.34 2.33 3.88
CA SER A 46 -6.06 2.38 2.60
C SER A 46 -7.49 2.86 2.75
N ASN A 47 -8.01 3.51 1.71
CA ASN A 47 -9.43 3.87 1.64
C ASN A 47 -10.31 2.74 1.09
N ARG A 48 -9.72 1.59 0.73
CA ARG A 48 -10.43 0.36 0.38
C ARG A 48 -11.46 0.01 1.45
N TYR A 49 -12.65 -0.39 1.01
CA TYR A 49 -13.77 -0.76 1.88
C TYR A 49 -14.25 0.34 2.84
N GLY A 50 -13.88 1.60 2.61
CA GLY A 50 -14.48 2.75 3.29
C GLY A 50 -15.98 2.83 2.99
N LYS A 51 -16.79 3.19 4.00
CA LYS A 51 -18.24 3.34 3.84
C LYS A 51 -18.62 4.70 3.27
N GLN A 52 -17.75 5.69 3.44
CA GLN A 52 -17.92 7.05 2.97
C GLN A 52 -16.58 7.65 2.53
N ARG A 53 -16.64 8.73 1.76
CA ARG A 53 -15.44 9.43 1.27
C ARG A 53 -14.64 9.98 2.46
N GLY A 54 -13.35 9.63 2.49
CA GLY A 54 -12.42 10.06 3.53
C GLY A 54 -12.25 9.06 4.66
N ASP A 55 -12.99 7.94 4.65
CA ASP A 55 -12.68 6.81 5.51
C ASP A 55 -11.31 6.24 5.14
N THR A 56 -10.53 5.90 6.17
CA THR A 56 -9.24 5.22 6.03
C THR A 56 -9.22 4.03 6.97
N ASN A 57 -8.95 2.86 6.41
CA ASN A 57 -8.83 1.60 7.10
C ASN A 57 -7.34 1.22 7.23
N VAL A 58 -7.03 0.41 8.26
CA VAL A 58 -5.70 -0.17 8.45
C VAL A 58 -5.74 -1.62 8.00
N PHE A 59 -4.79 -1.98 7.13
CA PHE A 59 -4.61 -3.32 6.62
C PHE A 59 -3.32 -3.91 7.17
N VAL A 60 -3.33 -5.21 7.44
CA VAL A 60 -2.14 -6.00 7.75
C VAL A 60 -2.11 -7.14 6.75
N ALA A 61 -1.01 -7.26 6.03
CA ALA A 61 -0.74 -8.35 5.09
C ALA A 61 0.44 -9.18 5.61
N GLU A 62 0.38 -10.50 5.42
CA GLU A 62 1.57 -11.34 5.51
C GLU A 62 2.44 -11.09 4.29
N TRP A 63 3.74 -10.91 4.50
CA TRP A 63 4.70 -10.68 3.43
C TRP A 63 5.36 -12.00 3.03
N ILE A 64 5.37 -12.27 1.72
CA ILE A 64 5.98 -13.46 1.13
C ILE A 64 6.96 -12.98 0.06
N ASP A 65 8.25 -13.28 0.28
CA ASP A 65 9.34 -13.02 -0.68
C ASP A 65 9.30 -13.97 -1.89
#